data_AF-A0A448UY30-F1
#
_entry.id   AF-A0A448UY30-F1
#
_cell.length_a   1.000
_cell.length_b   1.000
_cell.length_c   1.000
_cell.angle_alpha   90.00
_cell.angle_beta   90.00
_cell.angle_gamma   90.00
#
_symmetry.space_group_name_H-M   'P 1'
#
loop_
_entity.id
_entity.type
_entity.pdbx_description
1 polymer ?
#
loop_
_entity_poly.entity_id
_entity_poly.type
_entity_poly.pdbx_seq_one_letter_code
_entity_poly.pdbx_strand_id
1 'polypeptide(L)'
;MKYSIFGIKTSQKVISFALCVGLTASIANPAYADHTPAPGASSSTAATSDNLSKEQKALQQTLSPEQPVGTGRTEISSGHVDMGPRFTDGKFQLMIHDDHAATPIWRSVDDVLYRGSDAALRQVPDDDRYSFVGAQPGEQVYVIPQTETKGVVWPGWTTQDPGLVQKTPRGVTLTLEQVQGPGQFTLYLENGNFSKPQVLWDSSKHEPQDIWVEKNTHTHANWVFTKPGAYLLKVTARAELVDGSVVSDTHYMKFAIGDSVTADEVYTLAQQATDQAPAGESEGAHSAAASDSPGPHPAGSLPFRWRSARGLWRYLPQQGSS
;
A
#
# COMPACT_ATOMS: atom_id res chain seq x y z
N MET A 1 12.38 7.17 -38.88
CA MET A 1 12.19 6.04 -37.92
C MET A 1 12.54 6.52 -36.52
N LYS A 2 11.55 6.82 -35.68
CA LYS A 2 11.69 7.03 -34.24
C LYS A 2 10.59 6.22 -33.59
N TYR A 3 10.97 5.13 -32.92
CA TYR A 3 10.06 4.35 -32.10
C TYR A 3 9.80 5.12 -30.81
N SER A 4 8.57 5.59 -30.63
CA SER A 4 8.07 6.05 -29.34
C SER A 4 7.59 4.81 -28.59
N ILE A 5 8.37 4.33 -27.63
CA ILE A 5 7.94 3.26 -26.72
C ILE A 5 7.25 3.96 -25.55
N PHE A 6 5.96 4.24 -25.70
CA PHE A 6 5.09 4.39 -24.54
C PHE A 6 4.84 2.97 -24.01
N GLY A 7 5.66 2.55 -23.04
CA GLY A 7 5.35 1.39 -22.24
C GLY A 7 4.10 1.71 -21.43
N ILE A 8 2.97 1.11 -21.82
CA ILE A 8 1.77 1.09 -21.01
C ILE A 8 2.12 0.28 -19.76
N LYS A 9 2.44 0.95 -18.64
CA LYS A 9 2.43 0.30 -17.33
C LYS A 9 0.98 -0.03 -17.03
N THR A 10 0.61 -1.29 -17.17
CA THR A 10 -0.72 -1.78 -16.81
C THR A 10 -0.82 -1.76 -15.28
N SER A 11 -1.32 -0.68 -14.70
CA SER A 11 -1.65 -0.66 -13.27
C SER A 11 -2.82 -1.61 -13.02
N GLN A 12 -2.68 -2.48 -12.02
CA GLN A 12 -3.80 -3.31 -11.60
C GLN A 12 -4.81 -2.44 -10.87
N LYS A 13 -6.07 -2.46 -11.32
CA LYS A 13 -7.17 -1.82 -10.59
C LYS A 13 -7.69 -2.78 -9.52
N VAL A 14 -7.78 -2.28 -8.29
CA VAL A 14 -8.57 -2.94 -7.24
C VAL A 14 -10.03 -2.53 -7.45
N ILE A 15 -10.87 -3.45 -7.90
CA ILE A 15 -12.32 -3.23 -7.92
C ILE A 15 -12.82 -3.61 -6.52
N SER A 16 -12.90 -2.62 -5.63
CA SER A 16 -13.50 -2.82 -4.31
C SER A 16 -14.99 -3.10 -4.46
N PHE A 17 -15.40 -4.36 -4.35
CA PHE A 17 -16.78 -4.67 -3.97
C PHE A 17 -16.84 -4.54 -2.45
N ALA A 18 -17.43 -3.44 -1.98
CA ALA A 18 -17.91 -3.37 -0.60
C ALA A 18 -18.97 -4.47 -0.41
N LEU A 19 -18.56 -5.66 0.01
CA LEU A 19 -19.44 -6.81 0.16
C LEU A 19 -20.21 -6.70 1.48
N CYS A 20 -21.19 -5.79 1.54
CA CYS A 20 -22.24 -5.85 2.54
C CYS A 20 -23.27 -6.92 2.11
N VAL A 21 -22.97 -8.19 2.30
CA VAL A 21 -23.97 -9.26 2.17
C VAL A 21 -24.30 -9.78 3.56
N GLY A 22 -25.36 -9.23 4.15
CA GLY A 22 -26.04 -9.84 5.29
C GLY A 22 -26.82 -11.05 4.80
N LEU A 23 -26.27 -12.25 4.97
CA LEU A 23 -26.99 -13.50 4.74
C LEU A 23 -27.69 -13.91 6.04
N THR A 24 -28.95 -13.52 6.22
CA THR A 24 -29.80 -14.11 7.27
C THR A 24 -30.39 -15.41 6.73
N ALA A 25 -29.79 -16.55 7.10
CA ALA A 25 -30.38 -17.85 6.89
C ALA A 25 -31.43 -18.13 7.98
N SER A 26 -32.69 -17.80 7.72
CA SER A 26 -33.82 -18.22 8.56
C SER A 26 -34.19 -19.66 8.22
N ILE A 27 -33.81 -20.60 9.08
CA ILE A 27 -34.36 -21.96 9.12
C ILE A 27 -35.83 -21.89 9.58
N ALA A 28 -36.76 -22.05 8.64
CA ALA A 28 -38.18 -22.16 8.93
C ALA A 28 -38.55 -23.62 9.25
N ASN A 29 -39.11 -23.86 10.44
CA ASN A 29 -39.90 -25.05 10.74
C ASN A 29 -41.38 -24.74 10.46
N PRO A 30 -42.18 -25.67 9.89
CA PRO A 30 -43.57 -25.41 9.57
C PRO A 30 -44.46 -25.76 10.77
N ALA A 31 -45.34 -24.83 11.16
CA ALA A 31 -46.56 -25.16 11.88
C ALA A 31 -47.67 -24.16 11.50
N TYR A 32 -48.78 -24.75 11.03
CA TYR A 32 -50.07 -24.19 10.67
C TYR A 32 -50.63 -23.16 11.67
N ALA A 33 -51.15 -22.03 11.19
CA ALA A 33 -52.59 -21.72 11.17
C ALA A 33 -52.87 -20.29 10.66
N ASP A 34 -54.01 -20.18 9.97
CA ASP A 34 -54.63 -19.06 9.26
C ASP A 34 -54.85 -17.77 10.08
N HIS A 35 -54.63 -16.59 9.46
CA HIS A 35 -55.59 -15.47 9.39
C HIS A 35 -55.01 -14.24 8.63
N THR A 36 -55.90 -13.61 7.86
CA THR A 36 -55.83 -12.55 6.83
C THR A 36 -55.13 -11.23 7.22
N PRO A 37 -54.72 -10.38 6.24
CA PRO A 37 -53.65 -9.38 6.37
C PRO A 37 -54.14 -7.98 6.78
N ALA A 38 -53.27 -7.23 7.47
CA ALA A 38 -53.38 -5.78 7.62
C ALA A 38 -52.04 -5.09 7.24
N PRO A 39 -52.07 -3.93 6.58
CA PRO A 39 -50.88 -3.28 6.02
C PRO A 39 -50.14 -2.50 7.11
N GLY A 40 -48.90 -2.86 7.38
CA GLY A 40 -48.04 -2.19 8.35
C GLY A 40 -46.72 -1.82 7.72
N ALA A 41 -46.49 -0.51 7.62
CA ALA A 41 -45.33 0.17 7.06
C ALA A 41 -43.98 -0.55 7.17
N SER A 42 -43.26 -0.61 6.04
CA SER A 42 -41.80 -0.70 6.02
C SER A 42 -41.23 0.48 6.80
N SER A 43 -40.93 0.26 8.07
CA SER A 43 -39.99 1.09 8.80
C SER A 43 -38.60 0.57 8.45
N SER A 44 -37.95 1.26 7.52
CA SER A 44 -36.50 1.16 7.34
C SER A 44 -35.85 1.67 8.61
N THR A 45 -35.62 0.78 9.57
CA THR A 45 -34.74 1.07 10.70
C THR A 45 -33.32 1.15 10.14
N ALA A 46 -32.81 2.37 10.04
CA ALA A 46 -31.38 2.61 9.91
C ALA A 46 -30.70 1.90 11.09
N ALA A 47 -29.91 0.87 10.82
CA ALA A 47 -29.13 0.20 11.84
C ALA A 47 -28.24 1.25 12.52
N THR A 48 -28.46 1.49 13.81
CA THR A 48 -27.54 2.29 14.62
C THR A 48 -26.20 1.55 14.70
N SER A 49 -25.10 2.30 14.58
CA SER A 49 -23.70 1.80 14.56
C SER A 49 -23.33 0.96 15.79
N ASP A 50 -24.16 0.97 16.83
CA ASP A 50 -23.95 0.28 18.10
C ASP A 50 -23.91 -1.25 17.97
N ASN A 51 -24.59 -1.84 16.97
CA ASN A 51 -24.74 -3.30 16.84
C ASN A 51 -23.77 -3.96 15.84
N LEU A 52 -22.75 -3.23 15.38
CA LEU A 52 -21.75 -3.75 14.45
C LEU A 52 -20.63 -4.51 15.19
N SER A 53 -20.14 -5.60 14.60
CA SER A 53 -18.91 -6.27 15.04
C SER A 53 -17.71 -5.30 14.97
N LYS A 54 -16.62 -5.61 15.69
CA LYS A 54 -15.40 -4.79 15.64
C LYS A 54 -14.89 -4.64 14.20
N GLU A 55 -14.87 -5.73 13.45
CA GLU A 55 -14.53 -5.77 12.02
C GLU A 55 -15.45 -4.85 11.20
N GLN A 56 -16.77 -4.94 11.39
CA GLN A 56 -17.72 -4.08 10.67
C GLN A 56 -17.55 -2.60 11.00
N LYS A 57 -17.18 -2.27 12.25
CA LYS A 57 -16.87 -0.89 12.65
C LYS A 57 -15.59 -0.38 11.98
N ALA A 58 -14.55 -1.22 11.92
CA ALA A 58 -13.30 -0.87 11.24
C ALA A 58 -13.49 -0.67 9.72
N LEU A 59 -14.29 -1.53 9.07
CA LEU A 59 -14.67 -1.37 7.66
C LEU A 59 -15.52 -0.12 7.38
N GLN A 60 -16.10 0.49 8.42
CA GLN A 60 -16.88 1.74 8.34
C GLN A 60 -16.10 2.95 8.88
N GLN A 61 -14.77 2.84 8.99
CA GLN A 61 -13.96 3.90 9.54
C GLN A 61 -14.25 5.26 8.88
N THR A 62 -14.25 6.29 9.71
CA THR A 62 -14.33 7.69 9.28
C THR A 62 -13.13 8.41 9.85
N LEU A 63 -12.23 8.85 8.97
CA LEU A 63 -11.01 9.54 9.35
C LEU A 63 -11.30 11.02 9.58
N SER A 64 -10.76 11.55 10.68
CA SER A 64 -10.88 12.99 11.00
C SER A 64 -9.55 13.69 10.71
N PRO A 65 -9.54 14.90 10.10
CA PRO A 65 -8.31 15.63 9.82
C PRO A 65 -7.46 15.92 11.06
N GLU A 66 -8.11 16.04 12.22
CA GLU A 66 -7.52 16.40 13.50
C GLU A 66 -6.95 15.20 14.28
N GLN A 67 -7.02 13.98 13.73
CA GLN A 67 -6.43 12.80 14.37
C GLN A 67 -4.93 13.04 14.63
N PRO A 68 -4.47 12.78 15.87
CA PRO A 68 -3.12 13.13 16.27
C PRO A 68 -2.07 12.26 15.57
N VAL A 69 -0.87 12.80 15.43
CA VAL A 69 0.30 12.04 14.98
C VAL A 69 1.10 11.61 16.21
N GLY A 70 1.16 10.30 16.45
CA GLY A 70 1.99 9.70 17.47
C GLY A 70 3.47 9.69 17.07
N THR A 71 4.35 9.56 18.05
CA THR A 71 5.79 9.43 17.84
C THR A 71 6.31 8.19 18.56
N GLY A 72 7.45 7.69 18.09
CA GLY A 72 8.17 6.60 18.74
C GLY A 72 7.79 5.25 18.19
N ARG A 73 8.78 4.34 18.21
CA ARG A 73 8.65 3.00 17.67
C ARG A 73 7.52 2.23 18.34
N THR A 74 6.71 1.57 17.53
CA THR A 74 5.61 0.71 17.98
C THR A 74 5.62 -0.60 17.20
N GLU A 75 5.41 -1.69 17.92
CA GLU A 75 5.08 -2.98 17.31
C GLU A 75 3.56 -3.14 17.31
N ILE A 76 2.98 -3.47 16.15
CA ILE A 76 1.55 -3.78 16.00
C ILE A 76 1.44 -5.27 15.70
N SER A 77 0.96 -6.03 16.69
CA SER A 77 0.84 -7.49 16.63
C SER A 77 -0.58 -8.01 16.46
N SER A 78 -1.58 -7.15 16.65
CA SER A 78 -2.97 -7.51 16.39
C SER A 78 -3.84 -6.28 16.13
N GLY A 79 -4.94 -6.48 15.42
CA GLY A 79 -5.93 -5.43 15.16
C GLY A 79 -5.71 -4.69 13.85
N HIS A 80 -6.68 -3.82 13.55
CA HIS A 80 -6.75 -3.04 12.33
C HIS A 80 -5.63 -1.99 12.26
N VAL A 81 -5.10 -1.81 11.06
CA VAL A 81 -4.07 -0.82 10.75
C VAL A 81 -4.02 -0.64 9.24
N ASP A 82 -3.97 0.60 8.76
CA ASP A 82 -3.90 0.86 7.31
C ASP A 82 -2.71 1.73 6.96
N MET A 83 -2.03 1.42 5.87
CA MET A 83 -1.16 2.41 5.23
C MET A 83 -2.01 3.36 4.39
N GLY A 84 -1.73 4.65 4.44
CA GLY A 84 -2.46 5.63 3.65
C GLY A 84 -1.72 6.95 3.58
N PRO A 85 -1.67 7.61 2.42
CA PRO A 85 -1.10 8.94 2.37
C PRO A 85 -2.04 9.95 3.02
N ARG A 86 -1.46 10.92 3.72
CA ARG A 86 -2.17 12.11 4.22
C ARG A 86 -1.32 13.35 4.02
N PHE A 87 -1.94 14.51 4.20
CA PHE A 87 -1.21 15.76 4.33
C PHE A 87 -0.95 16.07 5.80
N THR A 88 0.33 16.22 6.17
CA THR A 88 0.76 16.67 7.50
C THR A 88 1.67 17.88 7.30
N ASP A 89 1.37 19.00 7.94
CA ASP A 89 2.13 20.25 7.79
C ASP A 89 2.36 20.67 6.33
N GLY A 90 1.34 20.43 5.49
CA GLY A 90 1.37 20.74 4.05
C GLY A 90 2.13 19.75 3.17
N LYS A 91 2.79 18.73 3.75
CA LYS A 91 3.54 17.71 3.01
C LYS A 91 2.70 16.47 2.78
N PHE A 92 2.76 15.92 1.57
CA PHE A 92 2.21 14.60 1.26
C PHE A 92 3.12 13.55 1.88
N GLN A 93 2.56 12.71 2.75
CA GLN A 93 3.32 11.67 3.45
C GLN A 93 2.56 10.36 3.44
N LEU A 94 3.25 9.26 3.12
CA LEU A 94 2.75 7.91 3.36
C LEU A 94 2.86 7.63 4.86
N MET A 95 1.73 7.39 5.50
CA MET A 95 1.63 7.23 6.95
C MET A 95 0.87 5.96 7.28
N ILE A 96 0.91 5.57 8.56
CA ILE A 96 0.12 4.46 9.09
C ILE A 96 -1.02 5.03 9.92
N HIS A 97 -2.25 4.77 9.52
CA HIS A 97 -3.43 4.96 10.35
C HIS A 97 -3.52 3.76 11.30
N ASP A 98 -3.29 4.05 12.58
CA ASP A 98 -3.25 3.07 13.64
C ASP A 98 -4.47 3.21 14.56
N ASP A 99 -5.42 2.31 14.43
CA ASP A 99 -6.61 2.19 15.27
C ASP A 99 -6.73 0.81 15.94
N HIS A 100 -5.60 0.09 16.11
CA HIS A 100 -5.59 -1.14 16.89
C HIS A 100 -5.93 -0.88 18.38
N ALA A 101 -5.61 0.34 18.85
CA ALA A 101 -5.92 0.84 20.17
C ALA A 101 -7.26 1.61 20.19
N ALA A 102 -7.77 1.90 21.40
CA ALA A 102 -9.06 2.59 21.56
C ALA A 102 -9.10 4.00 20.95
N THR A 103 -7.94 4.66 20.81
CA THR A 103 -7.83 5.99 20.21
C THR A 103 -7.02 5.88 18.91
N PRO A 104 -7.65 6.08 17.74
CA PRO A 104 -6.96 6.10 16.47
C PRO A 104 -5.94 7.23 16.40
N ILE A 105 -4.73 6.92 15.96
CA ILE A 105 -3.67 7.90 15.73
C ILE A 105 -2.98 7.63 14.38
N TRP A 106 -2.30 8.62 13.84
CA TRP A 106 -1.40 8.43 12.71
C TRP A 106 0.03 8.24 13.19
N ARG A 107 0.81 7.43 12.50
CA ARG A 107 2.24 7.20 12.79
C ARG A 107 3.07 7.28 11.54
N SER A 108 4.34 7.65 11.70
CA SER A 108 5.33 7.49 10.64
C SER A 108 5.47 6.00 10.30
N VAL A 109 5.60 5.68 9.01
CA VAL A 109 5.94 4.32 8.55
C VAL A 109 7.26 3.85 9.17
N ASP A 110 8.18 4.78 9.45
CA ASP A 110 9.49 4.48 10.04
C ASP A 110 9.40 4.02 11.50
N ASP A 111 8.34 4.39 12.20
CA ASP A 111 8.10 4.03 13.59
C ASP A 111 7.33 2.71 13.75
N VAL A 112 6.67 2.20 12.69
CA VAL A 112 5.80 1.03 12.80
C VAL A 112 6.52 -0.25 12.39
N LEU A 113 6.43 -1.27 13.24
CA LEU A 113 6.79 -2.65 12.95
C LEU A 113 5.53 -3.53 12.98
N TYR A 114 5.24 -4.20 11.88
CA TYR A 114 4.14 -5.16 11.79
C TYR A 114 4.61 -6.54 12.24
N ARG A 115 3.92 -7.13 13.21
CA ARG A 115 4.21 -8.48 13.70
C ARG A 115 3.27 -9.49 13.06
N GLY A 116 3.80 -10.30 12.15
CA GLY A 116 3.14 -11.50 11.65
C GLY A 116 3.47 -12.68 12.56
N SER A 117 2.73 -12.85 13.66
CA SER A 117 2.99 -13.89 14.67
C SER A 117 2.78 -15.30 14.13
N ASP A 118 3.18 -16.31 14.92
CA ASP A 118 2.93 -17.73 14.58
C ASP A 118 1.42 -18.06 14.53
N ALA A 119 0.56 -17.21 15.12
CA ALA A 119 -0.89 -17.30 14.95
C ALA A 119 -1.37 -17.07 13.50
N ALA A 120 -0.51 -16.51 12.63
CA ALA A 120 -0.76 -16.34 11.20
C ALA A 120 -0.31 -17.55 10.34
N LEU A 121 0.26 -18.61 10.93
CA LEU A 121 0.68 -19.80 10.17
C LEU A 121 -0.51 -20.54 9.55
N ARG A 122 -0.47 -20.77 8.25
CA ARG A 122 -1.47 -21.54 7.49
C ARG A 122 -0.78 -22.48 6.52
N GLN A 123 -1.46 -23.59 6.19
CA GLN A 123 -1.03 -24.45 5.10
C GLN A 123 -1.40 -23.84 3.75
N VAL A 124 -0.50 -23.95 2.77
CA VAL A 124 -0.83 -23.66 1.38
C VAL A 124 -1.93 -24.62 0.92
N PRO A 125 -3.06 -24.13 0.38
CA PRO A 125 -4.11 -25.00 -0.13
C PRO A 125 -3.60 -25.92 -1.26
N ASP A 126 -4.11 -27.15 -1.29
CA ASP A 126 -3.91 -28.08 -2.41
C ASP A 126 -4.83 -27.72 -3.59
N ASP A 127 -4.56 -26.57 -4.19
CA ASP A 127 -5.28 -26.01 -5.31
C ASP A 127 -4.34 -25.13 -6.16
N ASP A 128 -4.20 -25.47 -7.44
CA ASP A 128 -3.33 -24.79 -8.41
C ASP A 128 -3.58 -23.27 -8.50
N ARG A 129 -4.75 -22.79 -8.09
CA ARG A 129 -5.04 -21.34 -8.01
C ARG A 129 -4.11 -20.60 -7.07
N TYR A 130 -3.46 -21.27 -6.11
CA TYR A 130 -2.51 -20.70 -5.14
C TYR A 130 -1.04 -20.93 -5.50
N SER A 131 -0.74 -21.43 -6.71
CA SER A 131 0.64 -21.65 -7.19
C SER A 131 1.52 -20.39 -7.15
N PHE A 132 0.94 -19.19 -7.11
CA PHE A 132 1.66 -17.93 -6.97
C PHE A 132 2.33 -17.72 -5.60
N VAL A 133 1.91 -18.44 -4.55
CA VAL A 133 2.43 -18.27 -3.18
C VAL A 133 3.93 -18.60 -3.10
N GLY A 134 4.42 -19.46 -3.98
CA GLY A 134 5.84 -19.86 -4.00
C GLY A 134 6.21 -20.90 -2.94
N ALA A 135 5.24 -21.67 -2.45
CA ALA A 135 5.41 -22.79 -1.52
C ALA A 135 4.54 -23.98 -1.98
N GLN A 136 4.92 -25.20 -1.60
CA GLN A 136 4.20 -26.41 -2.02
C GLN A 136 2.88 -26.57 -1.26
N PRO A 137 1.85 -27.21 -1.86
CA PRO A 137 0.65 -27.62 -1.12
C PRO A 137 0.98 -28.31 0.21
N GLY A 138 0.32 -27.89 1.28
CA GLY A 138 0.53 -28.40 2.63
C GLY A 138 1.72 -27.82 3.39
N GLU A 139 2.63 -27.08 2.75
CA GLU A 139 3.70 -26.35 3.45
C GLU A 139 3.11 -25.21 4.30
N GLN A 140 3.79 -24.90 5.41
CA GLN A 140 3.42 -23.82 6.31
C GLN A 140 3.98 -22.50 5.81
N VAL A 141 3.11 -21.51 5.66
CA VAL A 141 3.46 -20.12 5.34
C VAL A 141 2.76 -19.17 6.32
N TYR A 142 3.26 -17.95 6.46
CA TYR A 142 2.60 -16.93 7.27
C TYR A 142 1.61 -16.17 6.41
N VAL A 143 0.31 -16.30 6.71
CA VAL A 143 -0.77 -15.59 6.01
C VAL A 143 -1.41 -14.62 7.00
N ILE A 144 -1.10 -13.35 6.83
CA ILE A 144 -1.83 -12.28 7.49
C ILE A 144 -3.10 -12.03 6.65
N PRO A 145 -4.30 -12.33 7.18
CA PRO A 145 -5.49 -12.54 6.37
C PRO A 145 -6.20 -11.25 5.95
N GLN A 146 -6.89 -11.30 4.81
CA GLN A 146 -7.81 -10.24 4.34
C GLN A 146 -8.96 -9.97 5.32
N THR A 147 -9.41 -10.98 6.06
CA THR A 147 -10.47 -10.89 7.08
C THR A 147 -9.86 -10.86 8.47
N GLU A 148 -10.33 -9.98 9.35
CA GLU A 148 -9.76 -9.82 10.70
C GLU A 148 -9.72 -11.17 11.44
N THR A 149 -8.55 -11.54 11.94
CA THR A 149 -8.37 -12.71 12.79
C THR A 149 -7.85 -12.27 14.15
N LYS A 150 -8.53 -12.70 15.22
CA LYS A 150 -8.13 -12.37 16.59
C LYS A 150 -6.68 -12.76 16.85
N GLY A 151 -5.88 -11.81 17.36
CA GLY A 151 -4.48 -12.04 17.71
C GLY A 151 -3.51 -11.98 16.52
N VAL A 152 -3.99 -11.58 15.34
CA VAL A 152 -3.17 -11.34 14.15
C VAL A 152 -3.34 -9.87 13.74
N VAL A 153 -2.25 -9.22 13.34
CA VAL A 153 -2.30 -7.86 12.78
C VAL A 153 -3.16 -7.86 11.52
N TRP A 154 -3.92 -6.81 11.26
CA TRP A 154 -4.82 -6.72 10.11
C TRP A 154 -4.50 -5.50 9.26
N PRO A 155 -3.42 -5.59 8.44
CA PRO A 155 -2.95 -4.51 7.59
C PRO A 155 -3.79 -4.37 6.33
N GLY A 156 -4.19 -3.14 6.03
CA GLY A 156 -4.83 -2.74 4.79
C GLY A 156 -4.22 -1.47 4.23
N TRP A 157 -4.97 -0.81 3.35
CA TRP A 157 -4.66 0.54 2.88
C TRP A 157 -5.90 1.41 2.79
N THR A 158 -5.71 2.72 2.99
CA THR A 158 -6.78 3.72 2.97
C THR A 158 -6.39 4.96 2.17
N THR A 159 -7.37 5.52 1.45
CA THR A 159 -7.30 6.85 0.80
C THR A 159 -8.43 7.76 1.30
N GLN A 160 -8.93 7.50 2.51
CA GLN A 160 -10.08 8.19 3.10
C GLN A 160 -9.70 9.41 3.97
N ASP A 161 -8.41 9.73 4.12
CA ASP A 161 -7.99 10.96 4.81
C ASP A 161 -8.67 12.18 4.15
N PRO A 162 -9.41 13.02 4.89
CA PRO A 162 -10.17 14.08 4.24
C PRO A 162 -9.28 15.12 3.55
N GLY A 163 -8.07 15.37 4.06
CA GLY A 163 -7.10 16.26 3.43
C GLY A 163 -6.61 15.71 2.08
N LEU A 164 -6.37 14.40 2.00
CA LEU A 164 -6.07 13.69 0.76
C LEU A 164 -7.26 13.72 -0.21
N VAL A 165 -8.47 13.39 0.25
CA VAL A 165 -9.69 13.32 -0.58
C VAL A 165 -10.00 14.68 -1.22
N GLN A 166 -9.80 15.78 -0.48
CA GLN A 166 -10.00 17.13 -1.01
C GLN A 166 -8.99 17.51 -2.10
N LYS A 167 -7.74 17.06 -1.97
CA LYS A 167 -6.63 17.47 -2.85
C LYS A 167 -6.35 16.53 -4.01
N THR A 168 -6.86 15.31 -3.97
CA THR A 168 -6.66 14.30 -5.04
C THR A 168 -7.97 14.07 -5.78
N PRO A 169 -8.07 14.35 -7.10
CA PRO A 169 -9.33 14.18 -7.81
C PRO A 169 -9.70 12.72 -8.01
N ARG A 170 -8.71 11.83 -8.13
CA ARG A 170 -8.88 10.44 -8.62
C ARG A 170 -8.54 9.35 -7.61
N GLY A 171 -7.37 9.42 -6.97
CA GLY A 171 -6.85 8.34 -6.15
C GLY A 171 -5.33 8.36 -6.04
N VAL A 172 -4.77 7.23 -5.62
CA VAL A 172 -3.35 7.04 -5.31
C VAL A 172 -2.84 5.78 -6.00
N THR A 173 -1.63 5.82 -6.51
CA THR A 173 -0.89 4.59 -6.89
C THR A 173 0.00 4.18 -5.71
N LEU A 174 -0.15 2.94 -5.26
CA LEU A 174 0.79 2.28 -4.36
C LEU A 174 1.72 1.40 -5.19
N THR A 175 3.03 1.64 -5.10
CA THR A 175 4.03 0.91 -5.87
C THR A 175 4.93 0.13 -4.92
N LEU A 176 5.03 -1.19 -5.12
CA LEU A 176 6.07 -1.99 -4.50
C LEU A 176 7.35 -1.87 -5.34
N GLU A 177 8.34 -1.20 -4.78
CA GLU A 177 9.62 -0.92 -5.44
C GLU A 177 10.63 -2.05 -5.21
N GLN A 178 10.58 -2.70 -4.04
CA GLN A 178 11.54 -3.71 -3.63
C GLN A 178 11.02 -4.51 -2.44
N VAL A 179 11.37 -5.80 -2.39
CA VAL A 179 11.25 -6.63 -1.18
C VAL A 179 12.63 -7.11 -0.73
N GLN A 180 12.89 -7.06 0.58
CA GLN A 180 14.04 -7.68 1.22
C GLN A 180 13.54 -8.63 2.31
N GLY A 181 14.04 -9.86 2.33
CA GLY A 181 13.70 -10.86 3.35
C GLY A 181 14.10 -12.28 2.94
N PRO A 182 13.98 -13.26 3.84
CA PRO A 182 14.48 -14.63 3.62
C PRO A 182 13.63 -15.51 2.69
N GLY A 183 12.38 -15.11 2.42
CA GLY A 183 11.42 -15.84 1.59
C GLY A 183 10.67 -14.94 0.62
N GLN A 184 9.74 -15.53 -0.11
CA GLN A 184 8.88 -14.81 -1.04
C GLN A 184 7.77 -14.07 -0.27
N PHE A 185 7.43 -12.88 -0.76
CA PHE A 185 6.29 -12.10 -0.33
C PHE A 185 5.23 -12.09 -1.44
N THR A 186 3.96 -12.20 -1.09
CA THR A 186 2.83 -12.00 -2.01
C THR A 186 1.68 -11.29 -1.32
N LEU A 187 1.10 -10.29 -2.00
CA LEU A 187 -0.13 -9.61 -1.62
C LEU A 187 -1.23 -10.00 -2.62
N TYR A 188 -2.37 -10.49 -2.14
CA TYR A 188 -3.46 -10.86 -3.05
C TYR A 188 -4.85 -10.66 -2.42
N LEU A 189 -5.85 -10.47 -3.28
CA LEU A 189 -7.26 -10.39 -2.90
C LEU A 189 -7.98 -11.70 -3.19
N GLU A 190 -8.81 -12.11 -2.23
CA GLU A 190 -9.88 -13.06 -2.47
C GLU A 190 -11.12 -12.30 -2.93
N ASN A 191 -11.45 -12.41 -4.22
CA ASN A 191 -12.57 -11.69 -4.84
C ASN A 191 -13.93 -12.39 -4.63
N GLY A 192 -13.97 -13.52 -3.92
CA GLY A 192 -15.16 -14.33 -3.71
C GLY A 192 -15.62 -15.11 -4.95
N ASN A 193 -16.79 -15.76 -4.85
CA ASN A 193 -17.47 -16.49 -5.93
C ASN A 193 -16.60 -17.53 -6.68
N PHE A 194 -15.68 -18.19 -5.98
CA PHE A 194 -14.73 -19.16 -6.55
C PHE A 194 -13.82 -18.61 -7.67
N SER A 195 -13.75 -17.28 -7.81
CA SER A 195 -12.82 -16.64 -8.75
C SER A 195 -11.38 -16.98 -8.37
N LYS A 196 -10.45 -16.87 -9.34
CA LYS A 196 -9.03 -16.97 -9.02
C LYS A 196 -8.62 -15.78 -8.13
N PRO A 197 -7.74 -15.98 -7.14
CA PRO A 197 -7.21 -14.87 -6.37
C PRO A 197 -6.54 -13.83 -7.28
N GLN A 198 -6.74 -12.55 -6.97
CA GLN A 198 -6.10 -11.46 -7.69
C GLN A 198 -4.77 -11.13 -7.00
N VAL A 199 -3.66 -11.52 -7.62
CA VAL A 199 -2.31 -11.22 -7.13
C VAL A 199 -1.94 -9.78 -7.45
N LEU A 200 -1.77 -8.97 -6.41
CA LEU A 200 -1.46 -7.54 -6.48
C LEU A 200 0.04 -7.27 -6.50
N TRP A 201 0.78 -7.86 -5.56
CA TRP A 201 2.23 -7.81 -5.46
C TRP A 201 2.81 -9.20 -5.30
N ASP A 202 3.93 -9.48 -5.95
CA ASP A 202 4.60 -10.78 -5.91
C ASP A 202 6.11 -10.59 -6.05
N SER A 203 6.86 -10.83 -4.98
CA SER A 203 8.31 -10.58 -4.96
C SER A 203 9.13 -11.55 -5.82
N SER A 204 8.51 -12.56 -6.42
CA SER A 204 9.17 -13.41 -7.43
C SER A 204 9.17 -12.77 -8.83
N LYS A 205 8.39 -11.71 -9.03
CA LYS A 205 8.28 -10.96 -10.28
C LYS A 205 9.09 -9.67 -10.20
N HIS A 206 9.38 -9.11 -11.37
CA HIS A 206 10.10 -7.85 -11.47
C HIS A 206 9.34 -6.69 -10.80
N GLU A 207 10.02 -5.99 -9.91
CA GLU A 207 9.63 -4.66 -9.44
C GLU A 207 10.01 -3.57 -10.47
N PRO A 208 9.35 -2.40 -10.45
CA PRO A 208 8.23 -2.01 -9.58
C PRO A 208 6.87 -2.60 -9.98
N GLN A 209 6.00 -2.83 -9.00
CA GLN A 209 4.64 -3.34 -9.20
C GLN A 209 3.59 -2.35 -8.67
N ASP A 210 2.68 -1.90 -9.54
CA ASP A 210 1.70 -0.84 -9.23
C ASP A 210 0.32 -1.39 -8.88
N ILE A 211 -0.27 -0.85 -7.81
CA ILE A 211 -1.67 -0.98 -7.43
C ILE A 211 -2.33 0.39 -7.56
N TRP A 212 -3.40 0.50 -8.33
CA TRP A 212 -4.25 1.70 -8.35
C TRP A 212 -5.33 1.61 -7.27
N VAL A 213 -5.36 2.59 -6.38
CA VAL A 213 -6.35 2.75 -5.31
C VAL A 213 -7.21 3.98 -5.59
N GLU A 214 -8.51 3.78 -5.75
CA GLU A 214 -9.45 4.89 -5.98
C GLU A 214 -9.53 5.80 -4.75
N LYS A 215 -9.84 7.08 -4.96
CA LYS A 215 -10.10 8.04 -3.90
C LYS A 215 -11.20 7.55 -2.96
N ASN A 216 -11.04 7.81 -1.67
CA ASN A 216 -12.02 7.47 -0.64
C ASN A 216 -12.32 5.95 -0.57
N THR A 217 -11.26 5.14 -0.71
CA THR A 217 -11.32 3.68 -0.66
C THR A 217 -10.56 3.17 0.55
N HIS A 218 -11.04 2.07 1.12
CA HIS A 218 -10.36 1.27 2.14
C HIS A 218 -10.42 -0.20 1.75
N THR A 219 -9.31 -0.93 1.90
CA THR A 219 -9.22 -2.32 1.47
C THR A 219 -8.21 -3.11 2.31
N HIS A 220 -8.58 -4.34 2.65
CA HIS A 220 -7.67 -5.36 3.18
C HIS A 220 -7.40 -6.45 2.14
N ALA A 221 -6.27 -7.13 2.30
CA ALA A 221 -5.83 -8.21 1.42
C ALA A 221 -5.09 -9.28 2.24
N ASN A 222 -4.78 -10.40 1.60
CA ASN A 222 -3.95 -11.44 2.20
C ASN A 222 -2.47 -11.12 1.94
N TRP A 223 -1.69 -10.98 3.00
CA TRP A 223 -0.24 -10.79 2.96
C TRP A 223 0.44 -12.11 3.32
N VAL A 224 1.23 -12.65 2.40
CA VAL A 224 1.85 -13.97 2.55
C VAL A 224 3.35 -13.86 2.56
N PHE A 225 3.98 -14.52 3.53
CA PHE A 225 5.42 -14.66 3.66
C PHE A 225 5.78 -16.13 3.77
N THR A 226 6.65 -16.64 2.88
CA THR A 226 6.95 -18.08 2.84
C THR A 226 7.95 -18.55 3.89
N LYS A 227 8.64 -17.63 4.58
CA LYS A 227 9.60 -17.95 5.65
C LYS A 227 9.48 -16.97 6.82
N PRO A 228 9.80 -17.38 8.05
CA PRO A 228 9.99 -16.44 9.15
C PRO A 228 11.25 -15.60 8.93
N GLY A 229 11.25 -14.37 9.43
CA GLY A 229 12.39 -13.46 9.43
C GLY A 229 12.02 -11.98 9.39
N ALA A 230 13.05 -11.14 9.29
CA ALA A 230 12.92 -9.71 9.06
C ALA A 230 12.64 -9.42 7.59
N TYR A 231 11.62 -8.63 7.32
CA TYR A 231 11.24 -8.20 5.98
C TYR A 231 11.13 -6.68 5.88
N LEU A 232 11.60 -6.13 4.77
CA LEU A 232 11.36 -4.75 4.35
C LEU A 232 10.67 -4.72 3.00
N LEU A 233 9.55 -4.00 2.92
CA LEU A 233 8.86 -3.71 1.68
C LEU A 233 9.03 -2.21 1.38
N LYS A 234 9.76 -1.86 0.32
CA LYS A 234 9.89 -0.47 -0.14
C LYS A 234 8.62 -0.10 -0.91
N VAL A 235 7.82 0.79 -0.35
CA VAL A 235 6.53 1.20 -0.92
C VAL A 235 6.53 2.69 -1.20
N THR A 236 6.16 3.06 -2.42
CA THR A 236 5.92 4.45 -2.84
C THR A 236 4.43 4.70 -2.95
N ALA A 237 3.92 5.73 -2.29
CA ALA A 237 2.61 6.30 -2.59
C ALA A 237 2.78 7.48 -3.56
N ARG A 238 1.97 7.55 -4.62
CA ARG A 238 1.99 8.64 -5.60
C ARG A 238 0.59 9.12 -5.91
N ALA A 239 0.38 10.44 -5.94
CA ALA A 239 -0.89 11.05 -6.29
C ALA A 239 -0.72 12.24 -7.24
N GLU A 240 -1.70 12.44 -8.11
CA GLU A 240 -1.89 13.68 -8.86
C GLU A 240 -2.85 14.58 -8.07
N LEU A 241 -2.50 15.85 -7.90
CA LEU A 241 -3.29 16.82 -7.15
C LEU A 241 -4.25 17.58 -8.07
N VAL A 242 -5.22 18.28 -7.48
CA VAL A 242 -6.21 19.11 -8.20
C VAL A 242 -5.60 20.21 -9.06
N ASP A 243 -4.38 20.66 -8.73
CA ASP A 243 -3.62 21.66 -9.52
C ASP A 243 -2.77 21.02 -10.64
N GLY A 244 -2.85 19.70 -10.81
CA GLY A 244 -2.09 18.92 -11.79
C GLY A 244 -0.65 18.58 -11.36
N SER A 245 -0.20 19.04 -10.20
CA SER A 245 1.09 18.61 -9.64
C SER A 245 1.05 17.16 -9.21
N VAL A 246 2.23 16.52 -9.17
CA VAL A 246 2.38 15.15 -8.69
C VAL A 246 3.20 15.18 -7.41
N VAL A 247 2.69 14.48 -6.40
CA VAL A 247 3.38 14.24 -5.14
C VAL A 247 3.61 12.75 -4.94
N SER A 248 4.68 12.42 -4.23
CA SER A 248 4.97 11.04 -3.84
C SER A 248 5.76 11.01 -2.54
N ASP A 249 5.68 9.88 -1.85
CA ASP A 249 6.47 9.60 -0.66
C ASP A 249 6.78 8.10 -0.58
N THR A 250 7.98 7.74 -0.13
CA THR A 250 8.52 6.38 -0.21
C THR A 250 9.11 5.96 1.12
N HIS A 251 8.68 4.80 1.63
CA HIS A 251 9.16 4.27 2.90
C HIS A 251 9.39 2.75 2.85
N TYR A 252 10.19 2.26 3.79
CA TYR A 252 10.30 0.83 4.06
C TYR A 252 9.29 0.42 5.15
N MET A 253 8.25 -0.32 4.75
CA MET A 253 7.40 -1.02 5.71
C MET A 253 8.19 -2.18 6.34
N LYS A 254 8.13 -2.29 7.66
CA LYS A 254 8.93 -3.23 8.46
C LYS A 254 8.05 -4.36 8.98
N PHE A 255 8.39 -5.59 8.64
CA PHE A 255 7.66 -6.78 9.09
C PHE A 255 8.59 -7.72 9.85
N ALA A 256 8.14 -8.16 11.02
CA ALA A 256 8.75 -9.25 11.76
C ALA A 256 7.84 -10.47 11.66
N ILE A 257 8.26 -11.47 10.89
CA ILE A 257 7.46 -12.65 10.57
C ILE A 257 7.94 -13.84 11.41
N GLY A 258 7.06 -14.36 12.28
CA GLY A 258 7.36 -15.38 13.27
C GLY A 258 7.68 -14.81 14.65
N ASP A 259 7.31 -15.54 15.70
CA ASP A 259 7.43 -15.08 17.10
C ASP A 259 8.90 -15.01 17.57
N SER A 260 9.81 -15.71 16.89
CA SER A 260 11.24 -15.70 17.21
C SER A 260 11.99 -14.47 16.69
N VAL A 261 11.41 -13.68 15.77
CA VAL A 261 12.10 -12.56 15.12
C VAL A 261 12.04 -11.33 16.00
N THR A 262 13.19 -10.76 16.35
CA THR A 262 13.23 -9.57 17.22
C THR A 262 12.98 -8.27 16.43
N ALA A 263 12.46 -7.25 17.10
CA ALA A 263 12.33 -5.92 16.50
C ALA A 263 13.69 -5.34 16.09
N ASP A 264 14.73 -5.60 16.89
CA ASP A 264 16.10 -5.12 16.64
C ASP A 264 16.69 -5.68 15.34
N GLU A 265 16.42 -6.95 15.01
CA GLU A 265 16.80 -7.53 13.71
C GLU A 265 16.19 -6.75 12.54
N VAL A 266 14.90 -6.42 12.64
CA VAL A 266 14.19 -5.68 11.58
C VAL A 266 14.69 -4.24 11.45
N TYR A 267 14.88 -3.54 12.58
CA TYR A 267 15.41 -2.17 12.55
C TYR A 267 16.86 -2.10 12.10
N THR A 268 17.67 -3.13 12.39
CA THR A 268 19.04 -3.24 11.86
C THR A 268 19.01 -3.40 10.34
N LEU A 269 18.14 -4.27 9.81
CA LEU A 269 17.94 -4.43 8.37
C LEU A 269 17.47 -3.11 7.72
N ALA A 270 16.55 -2.39 8.36
CA ALA A 270 16.06 -1.08 7.88
C ALA A 270 17.17 -0.03 7.81
N GLN A 271 18.02 0.05 8.83
CA GLN A 271 19.17 0.95 8.83
C GLN A 271 20.13 0.61 7.68
N GLN A 272 20.47 -0.65 7.51
CA GLN A 272 21.36 -1.10 6.42
C GLN A 272 20.80 -0.78 5.04
N ALA A 273 19.51 -0.97 4.82
CA ALA A 273 18.85 -0.62 3.56
C ALA A 273 18.89 0.88 3.29
N THR A 274 18.71 1.71 4.33
CA THR A 274 18.78 3.17 4.23
C THR A 274 20.19 3.65 3.91
N ASP A 275 21.21 3.06 4.56
CA ASP A 275 22.62 3.42 4.34
C ASP A 275 23.11 3.05 2.93
N GLN A 276 22.50 2.04 2.30
CA GLN A 276 22.82 1.59 0.95
C GLN A 276 22.03 2.32 -0.14
N ALA A 277 21.00 3.09 0.22
CA ALA A 277 20.23 3.85 -0.74
C ALA A 277 21.11 4.96 -1.36
N PRO A 278 21.14 5.11 -2.71
CA PRO A 278 21.88 6.18 -3.34
C PRO A 278 21.38 7.54 -2.85
N ALA A 279 22.30 8.45 -2.55
CA ALA A 279 22.08 9.75 -1.89
C ALA A 279 21.25 10.78 -2.69
N GLY A 280 20.35 10.36 -3.58
CA GLY A 280 19.56 11.22 -4.47
C GLY A 280 18.05 10.93 -4.53
N GLU A 281 17.51 10.04 -3.69
CA GLU A 281 16.05 9.81 -3.59
C GLU A 281 15.38 10.61 -2.45
N SER A 282 16.17 11.24 -1.58
CA SER A 282 15.69 12.27 -0.66
C SER A 282 15.98 13.63 -1.29
N GLU A 283 14.96 14.48 -1.43
CA GLU A 283 14.99 15.82 -2.04
C GLU A 283 14.72 15.90 -3.56
N GLY A 284 13.45 15.72 -3.92
CA GLY A 284 12.89 16.10 -5.22
C GLY A 284 11.85 17.22 -5.15
N ALA A 285 11.96 18.14 -4.18
CA ALA A 285 11.11 19.34 -4.12
C ALA A 285 11.80 20.51 -4.83
N HIS A 286 11.78 20.51 -6.17
CA HIS A 286 12.06 21.71 -6.95
C HIS A 286 10.85 22.07 -7.81
N SER A 287 10.00 22.90 -7.21
CA SER A 287 9.08 23.78 -7.91
C SER A 287 9.86 24.61 -8.93
N ALA A 288 9.65 24.35 -10.22
CA ALA A 288 9.95 25.33 -11.25
C ALA A 288 8.82 26.35 -11.28
N ALA A 289 8.92 27.36 -10.42
CA ALA A 289 8.07 28.55 -10.51
C ALA A 289 8.42 29.30 -11.80
N ALA A 290 7.37 29.57 -12.58
CA ALA A 290 7.41 30.43 -13.76
C ALA A 290 7.86 31.85 -13.37
N SER A 291 8.80 32.41 -14.13
CA SER A 291 9.02 33.85 -14.20
C SER A 291 8.79 34.30 -15.64
N ASP A 292 7.68 34.99 -15.85
CA ASP A 292 7.35 35.69 -17.09
C ASP A 292 7.84 37.15 -17.00
N SER A 293 8.59 37.62 -18.01
CA SER A 293 8.56 39.00 -18.55
C SER A 293 9.70 39.26 -19.57
N PRO A 294 9.57 40.24 -20.49
CA PRO A 294 9.84 40.03 -21.92
C PRO A 294 11.08 40.74 -22.52
N GLY A 295 11.72 40.05 -23.50
CA GLY A 295 12.44 40.55 -24.70
C GLY A 295 13.74 41.39 -24.53
N PRO A 296 14.56 41.61 -25.59
CA PRO A 296 14.55 41.05 -26.96
C PRO A 296 15.88 40.36 -27.39
N HIS A 297 15.80 39.54 -28.44
CA HIS A 297 16.90 38.96 -29.24
C HIS A 297 17.79 40.04 -29.92
N PRO A 298 19.06 39.78 -30.36
CA PRO A 298 19.39 38.62 -31.21
C PRO A 298 20.80 37.98 -31.14
N ALA A 299 20.85 36.83 -31.83
CA ALA A 299 21.97 36.20 -32.55
C ALA A 299 23.09 35.46 -31.78
N GLY A 300 23.21 34.15 -32.07
CA GLY A 300 24.50 33.46 -32.09
C GLY A 300 24.52 32.04 -31.52
N SER A 301 24.60 31.05 -32.43
CA SER A 301 25.42 29.83 -32.30
C SER A 301 24.84 28.55 -31.66
N LEU A 302 24.99 27.48 -32.46
CA LEU A 302 24.63 26.05 -32.43
C LEU A 302 24.87 25.22 -31.13
N PRO A 303 24.24 24.03 -31.01
CA PRO A 303 24.05 23.33 -29.72
C PRO A 303 25.22 22.42 -29.30
N PHE A 304 25.56 22.45 -28.01
CA PHE A 304 26.38 21.45 -27.33
C PHE A 304 25.57 20.16 -27.07
N ARG A 305 26.16 19.02 -27.42
CA ARG A 305 25.62 17.68 -27.23
C ARG A 305 26.47 16.96 -26.19
N TRP A 306 25.88 16.62 -25.04
CA TRP A 306 26.53 15.76 -24.06
C TRP A 306 26.62 14.33 -24.60
N ARG A 307 27.84 13.76 -24.63
CA ARG A 307 28.10 12.35 -24.92
C ARG A 307 28.87 11.77 -23.74
N SER A 308 28.30 10.72 -23.14
CA SER A 308 28.95 9.89 -22.12
C SER A 308 30.21 9.22 -22.70
N ALA A 309 31.32 9.34 -21.99
CA ALA A 309 32.61 8.76 -22.33
C ALA A 309 32.72 7.32 -21.79
N ARG A 310 33.00 6.35 -22.68
CA ARG A 310 33.70 5.11 -22.32
C ARG A 310 35.19 5.38 -22.47
N GLY A 311 35.94 5.00 -21.45
CA GLY A 311 37.36 5.30 -21.31
C GLY A 311 38.24 4.67 -22.39
N LEU A 312 39.32 5.38 -22.71
CA LEU A 312 40.67 4.83 -22.86
C LEU A 312 41.62 6.03 -23.05
N TRP A 313 42.58 6.16 -22.14
CA TRP A 313 43.61 7.20 -22.17
C TRP A 313 44.62 6.93 -23.28
N ARG A 314 44.87 7.92 -24.14
CA ARG A 314 46.12 8.02 -24.90
C ARG A 314 46.55 9.49 -25.00
N TYR A 315 47.80 9.72 -24.63
CA TYR A 315 48.49 11.00 -24.61
C TYR A 315 49.20 11.21 -25.94
N LEU A 316 48.97 12.33 -26.64
CA LEU A 316 49.87 12.82 -27.70
C LEU A 316 49.89 14.36 -27.73
N PRO A 317 51.06 14.97 -27.98
CA PRO A 317 51.36 16.36 -27.61
C PRO A 317 50.85 17.40 -28.61
N GLN A 318 50.59 18.59 -28.06
CA GLN A 318 50.29 19.82 -28.76
C GLN A 318 51.49 20.25 -29.63
N GLN A 319 51.30 20.41 -30.93
CA GLN A 319 52.12 21.32 -31.74
C GLN A 319 51.28 22.56 -32.06
N GLY A 320 51.88 23.72 -31.81
CA GLY A 320 51.25 25.03 -31.96
C GLY A 320 51.46 25.68 -33.32
N SER A 321 50.82 26.84 -33.45
CA SER A 321 51.04 27.96 -34.38
C SER A 321 50.80 27.66 -35.87
N SER A 322 50.10 28.48 -36.65
CA SER A 322 49.82 29.92 -36.56
C SER A 322 48.40 30.26 -37.04
#